data_AF-A0A0B1TQ93-F1
#
_entry.id   AF-A0A0B1TQ93-F1
#
_cell.length_a   1.000
_cell.length_b   1.000
_cell.length_c   1.000
_cell.angle_alpha   90.00
_cell.angle_beta   90.00
_cell.angle_gamma   90.00
#
_symmetry.space_group_name_H-M   'P 1'
#
loop_
_entity.id
_entity.type
_entity.pdbx_description
1 polymer ?
#
loop_
_entity_poly.entity_id
_entity_poly.type
_entity_poly.pdbx_seq_one_letter_code
_entity_poly.pdbx_strand_id
1 'polypeptide(L)'
;MEENRVDDIGEHAFYRKQLWTAPELLRNPNPPPMGTQKGDIYSFAIILHEVIFRKGVFPCKNENLSPYEIIQRVKKPVTNPDDVFRPFVPDSLDADDEINQTNCRDNETSNLVDNLLKRLELYAKNLEGLVEERTREYLAEKQKVEDLLHQLLPPSIADQLISGRAVQAESYDSVTIYFSDIVGFTALSSQSTPLQVGPVVTDQ
;
A
#
# COMPACT_ATOMS: atom_id res chain seq x y z
N MET A 1 22.69 2.07 27.86
CA MET A 1 23.20 1.32 26.71
C MET A 1 21.99 0.88 25.92
N GLU A 2 21.63 1.67 24.92
CA GLU A 2 20.52 1.38 24.01
C GLU A 2 21.06 1.70 22.61
N GLU A 3 21.75 0.73 22.03
CA GLU A 3 22.28 0.79 20.67
C GLU A 3 21.73 -0.41 19.89
N ASN A 4 21.25 -0.12 18.68
CA ASN A 4 20.81 -1.03 17.62
C ASN A 4 19.33 -1.46 17.61
N ARG A 5 18.47 -0.59 17.04
CA ARG A 5 17.15 -1.00 16.49
C ARG A 5 16.96 -0.67 14.99
N VAL A 6 17.94 -0.06 14.33
CA VAL A 6 17.82 0.37 12.93
C VAL A 6 18.29 -0.72 11.96
N ASP A 7 19.30 -1.51 12.32
CA ASP A 7 19.82 -2.60 11.48
C ASP A 7 18.86 -3.79 11.38
N ASP A 8 18.09 -4.07 12.44
CA ASP A 8 17.11 -5.17 12.49
C ASP A 8 15.98 -5.02 11.45
N ILE A 9 15.57 -3.76 11.19
CA ILE A 9 14.57 -3.43 10.15
C ILE A 9 15.14 -3.73 8.75
N GLY A 10 16.42 -3.43 8.54
CA GLY A 10 17.12 -3.65 7.28
C GLY A 10 17.30 -5.14 6.97
N GLU A 11 17.72 -5.93 7.96
CA GLU A 11 17.87 -7.38 7.83
C GLU A 11 16.52 -8.06 7.57
N HIS A 12 15.49 -7.70 8.34
CA HIS A 12 14.14 -8.25 8.13
C HIS A 12 13.61 -7.96 6.72
N ALA A 13 13.81 -6.73 6.21
CA ALA A 13 13.44 -6.36 4.85
C ALA A 13 14.25 -7.10 3.79
N PHE A 14 15.52 -7.37 4.04
CA PHE A 14 16.40 -8.12 3.14
C PHE A 14 15.97 -9.59 2.99
N TYR A 15 15.69 -10.29 4.09
CA TYR A 15 15.25 -11.69 4.03
C TYR A 15 13.82 -11.82 3.53
N ARG A 16 12.95 -10.83 3.77
CA ARG A 16 11.59 -10.82 3.22
C ARG A 16 11.56 -10.87 1.70
N LYS A 17 12.50 -10.21 1.02
CA LYS A 17 12.61 -10.22 -0.45
C LYS A 17 12.98 -11.60 -1.01
N GLN A 18 13.51 -12.49 -0.18
CA GLN A 18 14.00 -13.81 -0.57
C GLN A 18 12.98 -14.94 -0.36
N LEU A 19 11.80 -14.66 0.22
CA LEU A 19 10.83 -15.70 0.60
C LEU A 19 10.24 -16.47 -0.59
N TRP A 20 10.26 -15.89 -1.79
CA TRP A 20 9.86 -16.55 -3.03
C TRP A 20 11.02 -17.21 -3.78
N THR A 21 12.25 -17.09 -3.27
CA THR A 21 13.45 -17.61 -3.92
C THR A 21 13.64 -19.08 -3.58
N ALA A 22 13.86 -19.89 -4.61
CA ALA A 22 14.03 -21.32 -4.46
C ALA A 22 15.29 -21.69 -3.65
N PRO A 23 15.25 -22.79 -2.88
CA PRO A 23 16.31 -23.16 -1.95
C PRO A 23 17.68 -23.37 -2.62
N GLU A 24 17.71 -23.85 -3.86
CA GLU A 24 18.92 -24.02 -4.66
C GLU A 24 19.54 -22.68 -5.09
N LEU A 25 18.72 -21.66 -5.35
CA LEU A 25 19.19 -20.32 -5.66
C LEU A 25 19.72 -19.62 -4.40
N LEU A 26 19.06 -19.83 -3.25
CA LEU A 26 19.50 -19.29 -1.96
C LEU A 26 20.82 -19.89 -1.45
N ARG A 27 21.15 -21.12 -1.85
CA ARG A 27 22.42 -21.79 -1.55
C ARG A 27 23.55 -21.41 -2.49
N ASN A 28 23.23 -20.93 -3.69
CA ASN A 28 24.24 -20.58 -4.68
C ASN A 28 24.81 -19.18 -4.38
N PRO A 29 26.13 -19.03 -4.14
CA PRO A 29 26.74 -17.71 -3.92
C PRO A 29 26.72 -16.82 -5.17
N ASN A 30 26.55 -17.40 -6.36
CA ASN A 30 26.45 -16.68 -7.62
C ASN A 30 25.28 -17.24 -8.46
N PRO A 31 24.03 -16.94 -8.05
CA PRO A 31 22.86 -17.42 -8.78
C PRO A 31 22.81 -16.80 -10.19
N PRO A 32 22.31 -17.52 -11.20
CA PRO A 32 22.11 -16.95 -12.53
C PRO A 32 21.23 -15.69 -12.43
N PRO A 33 21.58 -14.58 -13.09
CA PRO A 33 20.84 -13.33 -12.97
C PRO A 33 19.40 -13.44 -13.49
N MET A 34 19.12 -14.40 -14.37
CA MET A 34 17.78 -14.68 -14.89
C MET A 34 17.03 -15.78 -14.10
N GLY A 35 17.58 -16.25 -12.97
CA GLY A 35 17.01 -17.38 -12.24
C GLY A 35 17.11 -18.70 -13.00
N THR A 36 16.23 -19.63 -12.67
CA THR A 36 16.12 -20.94 -13.33
C THR A 36 14.66 -21.31 -13.48
N GLN A 37 14.35 -22.13 -14.49
CA GLN A 37 12.99 -22.65 -14.67
C GLN A 37 12.46 -23.38 -13.42
N LYS A 38 13.34 -24.10 -12.70
CA LYS A 38 12.97 -24.76 -11.44
C LYS A 38 12.70 -23.75 -10.33
N GLY A 39 13.45 -22.65 -10.30
CA GLY A 39 13.18 -21.51 -9.44
C GLY A 39 11.84 -20.84 -9.71
N ASP A 40 11.45 -20.70 -10.98
CA ASP A 40 10.16 -20.15 -11.38
C ASP A 40 8.98 -21.05 -10.95
N ILE A 41 9.13 -22.37 -11.04
CA ILE A 41 8.13 -23.32 -10.56
C ILE A 41 7.93 -23.18 -9.04
N TYR A 42 9.03 -23.03 -8.29
CA TYR A 42 8.97 -22.83 -6.84
C TYR A 42 8.28 -21.50 -6.49
N SER A 43 8.72 -20.38 -7.07
CA SER A 43 8.17 -19.06 -6.78
C SER A 43 6.69 -18.98 -7.14
N PHE A 44 6.30 -19.59 -8.27
CA PHE A 44 4.90 -19.72 -8.67
C PHE A 44 4.07 -20.49 -7.65
N ALA A 45 4.59 -21.61 -7.11
CA ALA A 45 3.89 -22.38 -6.09
C ALA A 45 3.70 -21.60 -4.79
N ILE A 46 4.69 -20.80 -4.37
CA ILE A 46 4.57 -19.91 -3.20
C ILE A 46 3.53 -18.82 -3.43
N ILE A 47 3.52 -18.18 -4.60
CA ILE A 47 2.52 -17.17 -4.97
C ILE A 47 1.12 -17.80 -4.99
N LEU A 48 0.97 -18.97 -5.60
CA LEU A 48 -0.30 -19.67 -5.67
C LEU A 48 -0.82 -20.01 -4.28
N HIS A 49 0.07 -20.49 -3.40
CA HIS A 49 -0.25 -20.72 -1.99
C HIS A 49 -0.74 -19.44 -1.31
N GLU A 50 -0.04 -18.32 -1.46
CA GLU A 50 -0.42 -17.05 -0.85
C GLU A 50 -1.81 -16.57 -1.31
N VAL A 51 -2.13 -16.74 -2.59
CA VAL A 51 -3.43 -16.38 -3.15
C VAL A 51 -4.55 -17.28 -2.62
N ILE A 52 -4.30 -18.59 -2.49
CA ILE A 52 -5.29 -19.55 -2.00
C ILE A 52 -5.50 -19.41 -0.49
N PHE A 53 -4.43 -19.31 0.31
CA PHE A 53 -4.57 -19.44 1.77
C PHE A 53 -4.63 -18.12 2.51
N ARG A 54 -4.24 -16.99 1.89
CA ARG A 54 -4.28 -15.64 2.49
C ARG A 54 -3.61 -15.52 3.86
N LYS A 55 -2.68 -16.42 4.19
CA LYS A 55 -1.93 -16.48 5.45
C LYS A 55 -0.48 -15.95 5.30
N GLY A 56 -0.22 -15.18 4.24
CA GLY A 56 1.10 -14.64 3.90
C GLY A 56 1.96 -15.61 3.09
N VAL A 57 3.22 -15.23 2.89
CA VAL A 57 4.16 -15.85 1.91
C VAL A 57 4.65 -17.23 2.35
N PHE A 58 4.68 -17.53 3.64
CA PHE A 58 5.20 -18.80 4.15
C PHE A 58 4.61 -19.17 5.52
N PRO A 59 3.29 -19.42 5.61
CA PRO A 59 2.66 -19.71 6.89
C PRO A 59 3.19 -21.03 7.46
N CYS A 60 3.58 -20.97 8.73
CA CYS A 60 4.06 -22.12 9.49
C CYS A 60 2.96 -22.54 10.48
N LYS A 61 2.78 -23.85 10.68
CA LYS A 61 1.81 -24.35 11.68
C LYS A 61 2.23 -23.85 13.06
N ASN A 62 1.40 -23.01 13.69
CA ASN A 62 1.55 -22.58 15.09
C ASN A 62 2.87 -21.87 15.45
N GLU A 63 3.60 -21.35 14.46
CA GLU A 63 4.88 -20.64 14.66
C GLU A 63 4.90 -19.33 13.88
N ASN A 64 5.20 -18.22 14.56
CA ASN A 64 5.48 -16.93 13.92
C ASN A 64 6.99 -16.81 13.71
N LEU A 65 7.49 -17.41 12.63
CA LEU A 65 8.91 -17.35 12.27
C LEU A 65 9.23 -16.03 11.58
N SER A 66 10.40 -15.46 11.90
CA SER A 66 10.94 -14.32 11.15
C SER A 66 11.35 -14.75 9.73
N PRO A 67 11.40 -13.81 8.76
CA PRO A 67 11.90 -14.10 7.42
C PRO A 67 13.30 -14.69 7.41
N TYR A 68 14.17 -14.25 8.32
CA TYR A 68 15.51 -14.82 8.48
C TYR A 68 15.44 -16.32 8.79
N GLU A 69 14.68 -16.70 9.82
CA GLU A 69 14.54 -18.09 10.25
C GLU A 69 13.92 -18.99 9.19
N ILE A 70 12.95 -18.47 8.43
CA ILE A 70 12.34 -19.15 7.29
C ILE A 70 13.42 -19.43 6.24
N ILE A 71 14.17 -18.41 5.83
CA ILE A 71 15.22 -18.54 4.81
C ILE A 71 16.31 -19.52 5.27
N GLN A 72 16.72 -19.48 6.54
CA GLN A 72 17.69 -20.45 7.05
C GLN A 72 17.18 -21.89 6.98
N ARG A 73 15.89 -22.13 7.29
CA ARG A 73 15.29 -23.47 7.19
C ARG A 73 15.15 -23.92 5.73
N VAL A 74 14.71 -23.04 4.83
CA VAL A 74 14.60 -23.32 3.39
C VAL A 74 15.98 -23.63 2.78
N LYS A 75 17.04 -22.95 3.22
CA LYS A 75 18.41 -23.16 2.74
C LYS A 75 19.00 -24.50 3.14
N LYS A 76 18.55 -25.13 4.24
CA LYS A 76 19.11 -26.41 4.69
C LYS A 76 18.96 -27.48 3.60
N PRO A 77 20.01 -28.24 3.28
CA PRO A 77 19.91 -29.34 2.34
C PRO A 77 18.99 -30.42 2.92
N VAL A 78 18.13 -30.96 2.07
CA VAL A 78 17.21 -32.03 2.46
C VAL A 78 17.99 -33.33 2.50
N THR A 79 18.30 -33.82 3.70
CA THR A 79 18.96 -35.12 3.90
C THR A 79 17.95 -36.25 4.06
N ASN A 80 16.81 -35.99 4.70
CA ASN A 80 15.68 -36.89 4.83
C ASN A 80 14.39 -36.22 4.33
N PRO A 81 13.38 -36.99 3.90
CA PRO A 81 12.08 -36.44 3.50
C PRO A 81 11.40 -35.58 4.58
N ASP A 82 11.65 -35.87 5.86
CA ASP A 82 11.12 -35.12 7.00
C ASP A 82 11.83 -33.77 7.22
N ASP A 83 13.01 -33.56 6.63
CA ASP A 83 13.75 -32.29 6.71
C ASP A 83 13.21 -31.24 5.73
N VAL A 84 12.24 -31.61 4.87
CA VAL A 84 11.65 -30.71 3.87
C VAL A 84 10.82 -29.64 4.56
N PHE A 85 11.33 -28.41 4.53
CA PHE A 85 10.61 -27.25 5.01
C PHE A 85 9.81 -26.59 3.87
N ARG A 86 8.49 -26.58 4.00
CA ARG A 86 7.55 -26.02 3.01
C ARG A 86 6.38 -25.29 3.70
N PRO A 87 5.68 -24.38 3.02
CA PRO A 87 4.51 -23.72 3.59
C PRO A 87 3.46 -24.72 4.05
N PHE A 88 2.73 -24.38 5.12
CA PHE A 88 1.64 -25.22 5.60
C PHE A 88 0.51 -25.28 4.57
N VAL A 89 0.18 -26.50 4.13
CA VAL A 89 -1.00 -26.79 3.32
C VAL A 89 -1.98 -27.58 4.21
N PRO A 90 -3.17 -27.04 4.52
CA PRO A 90 -4.26 -27.76 5.17
C PRO A 90 -4.68 -28.99 4.35
N ASP A 91 -5.06 -30.07 5.02
CA ASP A 91 -5.46 -31.33 4.36
C ASP A 91 -6.81 -31.22 3.62
N SER A 92 -7.62 -30.21 3.94
CA SER A 92 -8.81 -29.83 3.18
C SER A 92 -8.83 -28.33 2.92
N LEU A 93 -9.19 -27.94 1.69
CA LEU A 93 -9.45 -26.55 1.31
C LEU A 93 -10.76 -26.00 1.92
N ASP A 94 -11.50 -26.86 2.63
CA ASP A 94 -12.78 -26.58 3.28
C ASP A 94 -12.67 -25.91 4.66
N ALA A 95 -11.46 -25.55 5.08
CA ALA A 95 -11.27 -24.76 6.30
C ALA A 95 -11.60 -23.28 6.01
N ASP A 96 -12.89 -22.97 6.19
CA ASP A 96 -13.46 -21.65 6.50
C ASP A 96 -14.22 -20.88 5.39
N ASP A 97 -14.80 -21.54 4.38
CA ASP A 97 -15.76 -20.88 3.46
C ASP A 97 -17.14 -21.56 3.46
N GLU A 98 -18.18 -20.83 3.86
CA GLU A 98 -19.63 -21.18 3.79
C GLU A 98 -20.16 -21.44 2.35
N ILE A 99 -19.28 -21.59 1.35
CA ILE A 99 -19.61 -21.51 -0.08
C ILE A 99 -19.43 -22.87 -0.78
N ASN A 100 -19.81 -23.98 -0.14
CA ASN A 100 -19.87 -25.29 -0.80
C ASN A 100 -21.29 -25.88 -0.75
N GLN A 101 -22.17 -25.31 -1.57
CA GLN A 101 -23.27 -26.06 -2.18
C GLN A 101 -23.19 -25.92 -3.69
N THR A 102 -22.54 -26.88 -4.34
CA THR A 102 -23.06 -27.48 -5.57
C THR A 102 -22.24 -28.72 -5.90
N ASN A 103 -22.92 -29.86 -5.88
CA ASN A 103 -22.48 -31.12 -6.44
C ASN A 103 -21.94 -30.92 -7.86
N CYS A 104 -20.78 -31.51 -8.17
CA CYS A 104 -20.57 -32.22 -9.43
C CYS A 104 -19.39 -33.19 -9.31
N ARG A 105 -19.64 -34.42 -9.78
CA ARG A 105 -18.70 -35.53 -9.91
C ARG A 105 -17.74 -35.24 -11.07
N ASP A 106 -16.51 -35.72 -10.92
CA ASP A 106 -15.42 -35.78 -11.90
C ASP A 106 -14.74 -34.45 -12.30
N ASN A 107 -13.62 -34.12 -11.61
CA ASN A 107 -12.40 -33.44 -12.10
C ASN A 107 -11.67 -32.70 -10.95
N GLU A 108 -10.71 -33.37 -10.30
CA GLU A 108 -9.93 -32.83 -9.17
C GLU A 108 -9.13 -31.55 -9.51
N THR A 109 -8.87 -31.26 -10.79
CA THR A 109 -8.11 -30.08 -11.23
C THR A 109 -8.97 -28.86 -11.56
N SER A 110 -10.25 -29.04 -11.92
CA SER A 110 -11.16 -27.93 -12.25
C SER A 110 -11.42 -27.09 -11.00
N ASN A 111 -11.64 -27.75 -9.86
CA ASN A 111 -12.07 -27.08 -8.63
C ASN A 111 -11.02 -26.11 -8.06
N LEU A 112 -9.72 -26.37 -8.21
CA LEU A 112 -8.67 -25.51 -7.68
C LEU A 112 -8.50 -24.22 -8.49
N VAL A 113 -8.45 -24.36 -9.82
CA VAL A 113 -8.26 -23.22 -10.73
C VAL A 113 -9.52 -22.36 -10.78
N ASP A 114 -10.71 -22.98 -10.74
CA ASP A 114 -11.98 -22.26 -10.71
C ASP A 114 -12.17 -21.51 -9.39
N ASN A 115 -11.75 -22.10 -8.26
CA ASN A 115 -11.74 -21.43 -6.97
C ASN A 115 -10.76 -20.23 -6.96
N LEU A 116 -9.56 -20.42 -7.52
CA LEU A 116 -8.58 -19.34 -7.70
C LEU A 116 -9.16 -18.21 -8.55
N LEU A 117 -9.78 -18.54 -9.69
CA LEU A 117 -10.36 -17.56 -10.60
C LEU A 117 -11.46 -16.76 -9.91
N LYS A 118 -12.40 -17.45 -9.24
CA LYS A 118 -13.47 -16.81 -8.47
C LYS A 118 -12.94 -15.87 -7.39
N ARG A 119 -11.86 -16.28 -6.71
CA ARG A 119 -11.20 -15.45 -5.69
C ARG A 119 -10.51 -14.24 -6.32
N LEU A 120 -9.75 -14.41 -7.39
CA LEU A 120 -9.12 -13.31 -8.13
C LEU A 120 -10.15 -12.30 -8.64
N GLU A 121 -11.28 -12.76 -9.17
CA GLU A 121 -12.38 -11.90 -9.60
C GLU A 121 -12.99 -11.10 -8.44
N LEU A 122 -13.21 -11.74 -7.29
CA LEU A 122 -13.72 -11.04 -6.09
C LEU A 122 -12.75 -9.96 -5.63
N TYR A 123 -11.45 -10.25 -5.63
CA TYR A 123 -10.43 -9.27 -5.26
C TYR A 123 -10.37 -8.11 -6.24
N ALA A 124 -10.43 -8.38 -7.55
CA ALA A 124 -10.45 -7.34 -8.57
C ALA A 124 -11.65 -6.40 -8.36
N LYS A 125 -12.85 -6.97 -8.14
CA LYS A 125 -14.08 -6.19 -7.87
C LYS A 125 -13.98 -5.36 -6.59
N ASN A 126 -13.52 -5.95 -5.49
CA ASN A 126 -13.38 -5.22 -4.23
C ASN A 126 -12.34 -4.10 -4.33
N LEU A 127 -11.23 -4.33 -5.04
CA LEU A 127 -10.21 -3.32 -5.26
C LEU A 127 -10.74 -2.20 -6.15
N GLU A 128 -11.47 -2.53 -7.21
CA GLU A 128 -12.10 -1.56 -8.10
C GLU A 128 -13.07 -0.66 -7.33
N GLY A 129 -13.95 -1.24 -6.52
CA GLY A 129 -14.87 -0.46 -5.68
C GLY A 129 -14.14 0.45 -4.68
N LEU A 130 -13.06 -0.04 -4.06
CA LEU A 130 -12.26 0.78 -3.13
C LEU A 130 -11.51 1.92 -3.86
N VAL A 131 -10.96 1.64 -5.04
CA VAL A 131 -10.29 2.66 -5.87
C VAL A 131 -11.31 3.70 -6.32
N GLU A 132 -12.49 3.29 -6.74
CA GLU A 132 -13.57 4.19 -7.16
C GLU A 132 -14.00 5.10 -6.00
N GLU A 133 -14.25 4.53 -4.81
CA GLU A 133 -14.64 5.31 -3.63
C GLU A 133 -13.58 6.33 -3.23
N ARG A 134 -12.31 5.90 -3.14
CA ARG A 134 -11.20 6.81 -2.79
C ARG A 134 -10.97 7.87 -3.85
N THR A 135 -11.13 7.53 -5.12
CA THR A 135 -11.01 8.50 -6.22
C THR A 135 -12.13 9.53 -6.13
N ARG A 136 -13.37 9.10 -5.82
CA ARG A 136 -14.52 9.99 -5.63
C ARG A 136 -14.30 10.96 -4.47
N GLU A 137 -13.82 10.47 -3.33
CA GLU A 137 -13.50 11.32 -2.16
C GLU A 137 -12.40 12.34 -2.48
N TYR A 138 -11.32 11.87 -3.11
CA TYR A 138 -10.22 12.74 -3.53
C TYR A 138 -10.69 13.84 -4.49
N LEU A 139 -11.51 13.50 -5.50
CA LEU A 139 -12.04 14.48 -6.44
C LEU A 139 -12.97 15.49 -5.77
N ALA A 140 -13.83 15.04 -4.85
CA ALA A 140 -14.70 15.94 -4.11
C ALA A 140 -13.91 16.92 -3.22
N GLU A 141 -12.85 16.45 -2.56
CA GLU A 141 -12.00 17.31 -1.73
C GLU A 141 -11.17 18.26 -2.57
N LYS A 142 -10.62 17.77 -3.69
CA LYS A 142 -9.92 18.60 -4.68
C LYS A 142 -10.81 19.74 -5.17
N GLN A 143 -12.07 19.46 -5.53
CA GLN A 143 -13.00 20.49 -6.01
C GLN A 143 -13.23 21.58 -4.96
N LYS A 144 -13.45 21.22 -3.69
CA LYS A 144 -13.62 22.21 -2.61
C LYS A 144 -12.41 23.13 -2.46
N VAL A 145 -11.20 22.58 -2.59
CA VAL A 145 -9.96 23.35 -2.52
C VAL A 145 -9.85 24.31 -3.70
N GLU A 146 -10.18 23.85 -4.92
CA GLU A 146 -10.19 24.69 -6.11
C GLU A 146 -11.24 25.82 -6.00
N ASP A 147 -12.45 25.52 -5.53
CA ASP A 147 -13.51 26.50 -5.32
C ASP A 147 -13.11 27.56 -4.28
N LEU A 148 -12.52 27.13 -3.16
CA LEU A 148 -12.01 28.04 -2.13
C LEU A 148 -10.89 28.94 -2.68
N LEU A 149 -9.99 28.40 -3.49
CA LEU A 149 -8.91 29.18 -4.09
C LEU A 149 -9.44 30.29 -5.00
N HIS A 150 -10.50 30.01 -5.76
CA HIS A 150 -11.19 31.01 -6.57
C HIS A 150 -11.94 32.06 -5.75
N GLN A 151 -12.32 31.76 -4.50
CA GLN A 151 -12.90 32.75 -3.58
C GLN A 151 -11.83 33.65 -2.95
N LEU A 152 -10.63 33.12 -2.67
CA LEU A 152 -9.57 33.83 -1.97
C LEU A 152 -8.65 34.64 -2.89
N LEU A 153 -8.48 34.22 -4.14
CA LEU A 153 -7.50 34.80 -5.06
C LEU A 153 -8.14 35.19 -6.40
N PRO A 154 -7.59 36.23 -7.07
CA PRO A 154 -7.97 36.53 -8.45
C PRO A 154 -7.84 35.29 -9.35
N PRO A 155 -8.75 35.07 -10.32
CA PRO A 155 -8.78 33.85 -11.14
C PRO A 155 -7.43 33.50 -11.79
N SER A 156 -6.70 34.49 -12.29
CA SER A 156 -5.38 34.26 -12.92
C SER A 156 -4.34 33.68 -11.96
N ILE A 157 -4.38 34.06 -10.68
CA ILE A 157 -3.47 33.53 -9.66
C ILE A 157 -3.95 32.15 -9.19
N ALA A 158 -5.26 31.96 -9.02
CA ALA A 158 -5.85 30.68 -8.66
C ALA A 158 -5.52 29.59 -9.70
N ASP A 159 -5.73 29.86 -11.00
CA ASP A 159 -5.45 28.93 -12.10
C ASP A 159 -3.97 28.53 -12.17
N GLN A 160 -3.07 29.47 -11.90
CA GLN A 160 -1.63 29.21 -11.85
C GLN A 160 -1.28 28.25 -10.71
N LEU A 161 -1.82 28.50 -9.51
CA LEU A 161 -1.60 27.65 -8.34
C LEU A 161 -2.23 26.25 -8.51
N ILE A 162 -3.44 26.15 -9.08
CA ILE A 162 -4.08 24.87 -9.43
C ILE A 162 -3.21 24.09 -10.43
N SER A 163 -2.59 24.80 -11.37
CA SER A 163 -1.66 24.20 -12.34
C SER A 163 -0.30 23.82 -11.74
N GLY A 164 -0.06 24.05 -10.44
CA GLY A 164 1.23 23.82 -9.79
C GLY A 164 2.34 24.78 -10.24
N ARG A 165 1.99 25.92 -10.85
CA ARG A 165 2.94 26.95 -11.27
C ARG A 165 3.25 27.88 -10.11
N ALA A 166 4.52 28.26 -9.98
CA ALA A 166 4.93 29.27 -9.02
C ALA A 166 4.44 30.66 -9.48
N VAL A 167 3.80 31.40 -8.57
CA VAL A 167 3.34 32.77 -8.81
C VAL A 167 4.53 33.71 -8.71
N GLN A 168 4.85 34.43 -9.78
CA GLN A 168 5.91 35.44 -9.80
C GLN A 168 5.36 36.77 -9.23
N ALA A 169 6.17 37.47 -8.45
CA ALA A 169 5.81 38.81 -7.99
C ALA A 169 5.84 39.78 -9.19
N GLU A 170 4.72 40.43 -9.47
CA GLU A 170 4.61 41.43 -10.53
C GLU A 170 4.84 42.84 -9.97
N SER A 171 5.62 43.65 -10.71
CA SER A 171 5.79 45.08 -10.44
C SER A 171 4.96 45.88 -11.44
N TYR A 172 4.19 46.86 -10.95
CA TYR A 172 3.39 47.73 -11.80
C TYR A 172 3.86 49.17 -11.68
N ASP A 173 3.91 49.90 -12.79
CA ASP A 173 4.34 51.31 -12.84
C ASP A 173 3.40 52.26 -12.06
N SER A 174 2.14 51.86 -11.90
CA SER A 174 1.12 52.57 -11.12
C SER A 174 0.07 51.58 -10.63
N VAL A 175 -0.30 51.65 -9.35
CA VAL A 175 -1.33 50.81 -8.74
C VAL A 175 -2.36 51.66 -8.01
N THR A 176 -3.62 51.24 -8.07
CA THR A 176 -4.68 51.81 -7.23
C THR A 176 -4.83 50.96 -5.98
N ILE A 177 -4.41 51.49 -4.84
CA ILE A 177 -4.59 50.82 -3.54
C ILE A 177 -5.96 51.22 -2.98
N TYR A 178 -6.79 50.22 -2.70
CA TYR A 178 -8.05 50.42 -1.99
C TYR A 178 -7.83 50.25 -0.49
N PHE A 179 -8.11 51.31 0.28
CA PHE A 179 -8.09 51.27 1.74
C PHE A 179 -9.52 51.23 2.26
N SER A 180 -10.01 50.04 2.61
CA SER A 180 -11.21 49.89 3.44
C SER A 180 -10.80 49.75 4.90
N ASP A 181 -11.19 50.72 5.72
CA ASP A 181 -11.16 50.56 7.17
C ASP A 181 -12.38 49.74 7.60
N ILE A 182 -12.15 48.67 8.33
CA ILE A 182 -13.22 47.91 8.98
C ILE A 182 -13.46 48.58 10.33
N VAL A 183 -14.59 49.27 10.45
CA VAL A 183 -14.92 50.06 11.63
C VAL A 183 -14.87 49.17 12.88
N GLY A 184 -13.92 49.46 13.79
CA GLY A 184 -13.74 48.71 15.04
C GLY A 184 -12.72 47.57 14.99
N PHE A 185 -12.14 47.25 13.83
CA PHE A 185 -11.13 46.18 13.71
C PHE A 185 -9.85 46.48 14.49
N THR A 186 -9.39 47.73 14.50
CA THR A 186 -8.24 48.17 15.31
C THR A 186 -8.50 47.99 16.82
N ALA A 187 -9.73 48.26 17.28
CA ALA A 187 -10.10 48.08 18.68
C ALA A 187 -10.23 46.60 19.07
N LEU A 188 -10.74 45.75 18.16
CA LEU A 188 -10.85 44.30 18.36
C LEU A 188 -9.49 43.58 18.30
N SER A 189 -8.63 43.96 17.35
CA SER A 189 -7.28 43.42 17.21
C SER A 189 -6.36 43.85 18.35
N SER A 190 -6.56 45.04 18.93
CA SER A 190 -5.79 45.50 20.12
C SER A 190 -5.98 44.61 21.36
N GLN A 191 -7.07 43.82 21.41
CA GLN A 191 -7.39 42.91 22.51
C GLN A 191 -6.98 41.45 22.22
N SER A 192 -6.49 41.15 21.01
CA SER A 192 -6.16 39.79 20.57
C SER A 192 -4.66 39.65 20.33
N THR A 193 -4.07 38.53 20.74
CA THR A 193 -2.67 38.26 20.42
C THR A 193 -2.52 37.95 18.92
N PRO A 194 -1.38 38.28 18.27
CA PRO A 194 -1.18 38.11 16.84
C PRO A 194 -1.49 36.71 16.28
N LEU A 195 -1.39 35.67 17.11
CA LEU A 195 -1.66 34.28 16.74
C LEU A 195 -3.17 33.97 16.61
N GLN A 196 -4.04 34.82 17.14
CA GLN A 196 -5.49 34.58 17.25
C GLN A 196 -6.32 35.40 16.24
N VAL A 197 -5.70 36.29 15.48
CA VAL A 197 -6.38 37.21 14.53
C VAL A 197 -6.61 36.57 13.15
N GLY A 198 -5.86 35.52 12.81
CA GLY A 198 -5.96 34.83 11.50
C GLY A 198 -7.35 34.27 11.17
N PRO A 199 -8.05 33.56 12.08
CA PRO A 199 -9.32 32.92 11.77
C PRO A 199 -10.53 33.87 11.67
N VAL A 200 -10.42 35.10 12.19
CA VAL A 200 -11.55 36.06 12.25
C VAL A 200 -11.66 36.92 11.00
N VAL A 201 -10.55 37.09 10.26
CA VAL A 201 -10.48 37.99 9.08
C VAL A 201 -10.97 37.31 7.80
N THR A 202 -11.09 35.99 7.79
CA THR A 202 -11.40 35.20 6.59
C THR A 202 -12.86 34.77 6.46
N ASP A 203 -13.76 35.28 7.32
CA ASP A 203 -15.20 34.89 7.35
C ASP A 203 -16.16 36.11 7.21
N GLN A 204 -15.96 36.91 6.16
CA GLN A 204 -16.88 37.98 5.72
C GLN A 204 -17.04 37.92 4.19
#